data_AF-A0A7C3KXC1-F1
#
_entry.id   AF-A0A7C3KXC1-F1
#
_cell.length_a   1.000
_cell.length_b   1.000
_cell.length_c   1.000
_cell.angle_alpha   90.00
_cell.angle_beta   90.00
_cell.angle_gamma   90.00
#
_symmetry.space_group_name_H-M   'P 1'
#
loop_
_entity.id
_entity.type
_entity.pdbx_description
1 polymer ?
#
loop_
_entity_poly.entity_id
_entity_poly.type
_entity_poly.pdbx_seq_one_letter_code
_entity_poly.pdbx_strand_id
1 'polypeptide(L)'
;MPASSARCLPGRSCSSATQSCTATSSPSDSPVSQARRRERRCRRRSLPPSPERSPNGSPGAAVSSDRMRSINPTTGETIREWQQPSDDQVLGALKASESAFVDWGNGGFSPRRDVMRSAATILRRDKPFLARLMADEMGKPLSQGEAEVEKCAWTCEYYADNA
;
A
#
# COMPACT_ATOMS: atom_id res chain seq x y z
N MET A 1 6.39 -55.91 3.76
CA MET A 1 6.57 -56.63 5.05
C MET A 1 7.45 -55.76 5.94
N PRO A 2 7.10 -55.56 7.23
CA PRO A 2 6.79 -54.26 7.87
C PRO A 2 8.01 -53.53 8.49
N ALA A 3 8.13 -52.20 8.47
CA ALA A 3 7.39 -51.13 9.17
C ALA A 3 7.69 -51.03 10.69
N SER A 4 8.61 -50.13 11.06
CA SER A 4 8.91 -49.72 12.44
C SER A 4 8.13 -48.45 12.78
N SER A 5 7.35 -48.51 13.88
CA SER A 5 6.38 -47.50 14.29
C SER A 5 6.98 -46.43 15.23
N ALA A 6 6.73 -45.15 14.92
CA ALA A 6 6.92 -44.03 15.85
C ALA A 6 5.71 -43.91 16.79
N ARG A 7 5.93 -43.84 18.11
CA ARG A 7 4.88 -43.65 19.13
C ARG A 7 4.65 -42.16 19.41
N CYS A 8 3.38 -41.76 19.49
CA CYS A 8 2.92 -40.44 19.97
C CYS A 8 2.71 -40.43 21.49
N LEU A 9 2.84 -39.24 22.09
CA LEU A 9 2.55 -38.95 23.50
C LEU A 9 1.04 -39.09 23.82
N PRO A 10 0.68 -39.39 25.09
CA PRO A 10 -0.71 -39.65 25.48
C PRO A 10 -1.61 -38.42 25.28
N GLY A 11 -2.78 -38.66 24.67
CA GLY A 11 -3.86 -37.66 24.51
C GLY A 11 -3.97 -36.97 23.14
N ARG A 12 -3.24 -37.42 22.11
CA ARG A 12 -3.32 -36.85 20.75
C ARG A 12 -3.38 -37.95 19.69
N SER A 13 -4.43 -37.95 18.87
CA SER A 13 -4.50 -38.73 17.64
C SER A 13 -3.99 -37.91 16.46
N CYS A 14 -3.05 -38.48 15.69
CA CYS A 14 -2.57 -37.91 14.44
C CYS A 14 -3.31 -38.56 13.27
N SER A 15 -4.20 -37.81 12.59
CA SER A 15 -4.70 -38.21 11.26
C SER A 15 -3.94 -37.43 10.19
N SER A 16 -3.30 -38.17 9.30
CA SER A 16 -2.58 -37.68 8.12
C SER A 16 -3.57 -37.31 7.02
N ALA A 17 -4.12 -36.11 7.08
CA ALA A 17 -4.58 -35.29 5.95
C ALA A 17 -5.39 -34.12 6.53
N THR A 18 -5.01 -32.89 6.18
CA THR A 18 -5.71 -31.64 6.52
C THR A 18 -5.59 -31.21 7.99
N GLN A 19 -4.63 -30.31 8.28
CA GLN A 19 -4.55 -29.64 9.58
C GLN A 19 -5.68 -28.61 9.71
N SER A 20 -6.81 -29.02 10.29
CA SER A 20 -7.78 -28.11 10.88
C SER A 20 -7.98 -28.50 12.34
N CYS A 21 -7.61 -27.61 13.26
CA CYS A 21 -7.84 -27.77 14.70
C CYS A 21 -9.04 -26.92 15.08
N THR A 22 -10.20 -27.54 15.29
CA THR A 22 -11.33 -26.90 15.98
C THR A 22 -11.17 -27.14 17.48
N ALA A 23 -11.24 -26.05 18.26
CA ALA A 23 -11.21 -26.09 19.70
C ALA A 23 -12.61 -26.40 20.25
N THR A 24 -12.70 -27.34 21.18
CA THR A 24 -13.90 -27.62 21.98
C THR A 24 -14.18 -26.42 22.90
N SER A 25 -15.30 -25.75 22.72
CA SER A 25 -15.76 -24.65 23.57
C SER A 25 -16.47 -25.21 24.82
N SER A 26 -16.04 -24.77 26.01
CA SER A 26 -16.84 -24.84 27.24
C SER A 26 -17.59 -23.52 27.45
N PRO A 27 -18.80 -23.53 28.07
CA PRO A 27 -19.73 -22.41 27.98
C PRO A 27 -19.62 -21.49 29.20
N SER A 28 -18.68 -20.55 29.18
CA SER A 28 -18.67 -19.43 30.12
C SER A 28 -17.65 -18.37 29.70
N ASP A 29 -17.89 -17.69 28.57
CA ASP A 29 -17.15 -16.47 28.23
C ASP A 29 -18.01 -15.52 27.39
N SER A 30 -18.06 -14.26 27.82
CA SER A 30 -18.86 -13.17 27.26
C SER A 30 -18.37 -12.73 25.86
N PRO A 31 -19.23 -12.28 24.92
CA PRO A 31 -18.90 -12.14 23.50
C PRO A 31 -17.92 -11.01 23.12
N VAL A 32 -17.43 -10.22 24.08
CA VAL A 32 -16.59 -9.04 23.83
C VAL A 32 -15.08 -9.32 23.92
N SER A 33 -14.65 -10.42 24.54
CA SER A 33 -13.24 -10.71 24.83
C SER A 33 -12.54 -11.63 23.81
N GLN A 34 -13.27 -12.24 22.87
CA GLN A 34 -12.70 -13.18 21.89
C GLN A 34 -12.24 -12.53 20.57
N ALA A 35 -12.61 -11.27 20.30
CA ALA A 35 -12.23 -10.57 19.07
C ALA A 35 -10.80 -9.97 19.07
N ARG A 36 -10.06 -10.02 20.19
CA ARG A 36 -8.79 -9.28 20.36
C ARG A 36 -7.52 -10.13 20.32
N ARG A 37 -7.57 -11.41 19.94
CA ARG A 37 -6.41 -12.33 20.10
C ARG A 37 -5.91 -13.06 18.87
N ARG A 38 -6.42 -12.79 17.67
CA ARG A 38 -5.93 -13.41 16.43
C ARG A 38 -5.78 -12.36 15.34
N GLU A 39 -4.63 -11.69 15.32
CA GLU A 39 -3.98 -11.10 14.14
C GLU A 39 -2.75 -10.27 14.54
N ARG A 40 -1.86 -10.84 15.36
CA ARG A 40 -0.47 -10.36 15.48
C ARG A 40 0.42 -11.24 14.63
N ARG A 41 0.33 -11.07 13.31
CA ARG A 41 1.35 -11.50 12.37
C ARG A 41 1.52 -10.40 11.33
N CYS A 42 2.10 -9.28 11.75
CA CYS A 42 2.69 -8.31 10.83
C CYS A 42 3.85 -9.02 10.11
N ARG A 43 3.52 -9.79 9.07
CA ARG A 43 4.48 -10.09 8.02
C ARG A 43 4.90 -8.74 7.45
N ARG A 44 6.20 -8.47 7.44
CA ARG A 44 6.84 -7.49 6.56
C ARG A 44 6.41 -7.81 5.13
N ARG A 45 5.24 -7.31 4.70
CA ARG A 45 4.93 -7.19 3.28
C ARG A 45 5.67 -5.93 2.88
N SER A 46 6.78 -6.12 2.16
CA SER A 46 7.24 -5.12 1.21
C SER A 46 6.01 -4.55 0.51
N LEU A 47 5.92 -3.23 0.48
CA LEU A 47 4.91 -2.56 -0.33
C LEU A 47 5.01 -3.16 -1.73
N PRO A 48 3.89 -3.62 -2.33
CA PRO A 48 3.91 -3.91 -3.75
C PRO A 48 4.40 -2.64 -4.47
N PRO A 49 5.12 -2.77 -5.59
CA PRO A 49 5.42 -1.61 -6.42
C PRO A 49 4.11 -0.84 -6.64
N SER A 50 4.18 0.50 -6.52
CA SER A 50 3.04 1.39 -6.76
C SER A 50 2.30 0.91 -8.00
N PRO A 51 0.96 0.83 -7.98
CA PRO A 51 0.20 0.30 -9.09
C PRO A 51 0.65 1.04 -10.36
N GLU A 52 1.20 0.30 -11.31
CA GLU A 52 1.30 0.81 -12.67
C GLU A 52 -0.10 1.29 -13.02
N ARG A 53 -0.20 2.54 -13.47
CA ARG A 53 -1.47 3.17 -13.82
C ARG A 53 -2.17 2.22 -14.79
N SER A 54 -3.28 1.62 -14.37
CA SER A 54 -3.97 0.54 -15.09
C SER A 54 -4.15 0.88 -16.57
N PRO A 55 -3.75 0.02 -17.53
CA PRO A 55 -3.86 0.28 -18.95
C PRO A 55 -5.27 -0.10 -19.43
N ASN A 56 -6.31 0.55 -18.90
CA ASN A 56 -7.66 0.40 -19.46
C ASN A 56 -8.00 1.64 -20.28
N GLY A 57 -7.50 1.63 -21.51
CA GLY A 57 -7.89 2.48 -22.63
C GLY A 57 -7.53 1.75 -23.92
N SER A 58 -8.52 1.48 -24.76
CA SER A 58 -8.46 0.70 -26.00
C SER A 58 -7.27 1.05 -26.92
N PRO A 59 -6.76 0.11 -27.75
CA PRO A 59 -5.61 0.36 -28.62
C PRO A 59 -6.04 1.22 -29.83
N GLY A 60 -5.96 2.54 -29.68
CA GLY A 60 -6.13 3.50 -30.75
C GLY A 60 -4.80 4.12 -31.16
N ALA A 61 -4.27 3.65 -32.28
CA ALA A 61 -3.22 4.26 -33.12
C ALA A 61 -1.84 4.53 -32.50
N ALA A 62 -0.80 4.22 -33.27
CA ALA A 62 0.61 4.34 -32.91
C ALA A 62 0.98 5.76 -32.45
N VAL A 63 1.51 5.88 -31.23
CA VAL A 63 2.08 7.14 -30.72
C VAL A 63 3.56 6.93 -30.41
N SER A 64 4.35 7.86 -30.94
CA SER A 64 5.79 8.04 -30.82
C SER A 64 6.32 7.72 -29.43
N SER A 65 7.38 6.90 -29.39
CA SER A 65 8.10 6.47 -28.19
C SER A 65 8.83 7.61 -27.49
N ASP A 66 8.13 8.58 -26.91
CA ASP A 66 8.77 9.57 -26.06
C ASP A 66 8.77 9.09 -24.60
N ARG A 67 9.95 8.66 -24.15
CA ARG A 67 10.19 8.13 -22.80
C ARG A 67 10.93 9.16 -21.97
N MET A 68 10.36 9.52 -20.83
CA MET A 68 11.02 10.34 -19.82
C MET A 68 11.84 9.47 -18.88
N ARG A 69 13.09 9.84 -18.59
CA ARG A 69 13.99 9.07 -17.71
C ARG A 69 14.20 9.80 -16.40
N SER A 70 14.08 9.08 -15.29
CA SER A 70 14.54 9.50 -13.97
C SER A 70 15.99 9.05 -13.81
N ILE A 71 16.91 9.98 -13.54
CA ILE A 71 18.35 9.75 -13.50
C ILE A 71 18.85 10.16 -12.12
N ASN A 72 19.71 9.33 -11.52
CA ASN A 72 20.34 9.66 -10.26
C ASN A 72 21.40 10.76 -10.47
N PRO A 73 21.28 11.93 -9.83
CA PRO A 73 22.20 13.05 -10.08
C PRO A 73 23.59 12.81 -9.50
N THR A 74 23.75 11.86 -8.58
CA THR A 74 25.04 11.53 -7.95
C THR A 74 25.82 10.49 -8.74
N THR A 75 25.16 9.49 -9.33
CA THR A 75 25.82 8.40 -10.08
C THR A 75 25.69 8.55 -11.61
N GLY A 76 24.72 9.32 -12.09
CA GLY A 76 24.37 9.42 -13.50
C GLY A 76 23.59 8.21 -14.03
N GLU A 77 23.24 7.25 -13.18
CA GLU A 77 22.52 6.04 -13.58
C GLU A 77 21.02 6.29 -13.76
N THR A 78 20.41 5.64 -14.76
CA THR A 78 18.96 5.68 -14.95
C THR A 78 18.28 4.85 -13.86
N ILE A 79 17.41 5.50 -13.07
CA ILE A 79 16.61 4.86 -12.02
C ILE A 79 15.40 4.16 -12.65
N ARG A 80 14.70 4.86 -13.55
CA ARG A 80 13.48 4.37 -14.20
C ARG A 80 13.17 5.16 -15.47
N GLU A 81 12.54 4.50 -16.43
CA GLU A 81 11.94 5.16 -17.60
C GLU A 81 10.41 5.14 -17.49
N TRP A 82 9.80 6.22 -17.95
CA TRP A 82 8.36 6.45 -17.92
C TRP A 82 7.88 6.78 -19.32
N GLN A 83 6.81 6.12 -19.75
CA GLN A 83 6.15 6.49 -21.00
C GLN A 83 5.39 7.80 -20.80
N GLN A 84 5.59 8.77 -21.71
CA GLN A 84 4.80 9.98 -21.68
C GLN A 84 3.35 9.67 -22.05
N PRO A 85 2.37 10.26 -21.35
CA PRO A 85 0.98 10.06 -21.67
C PRO A 85 0.64 10.68 -23.03
N SER A 86 -0.18 10.00 -23.84
CA SER A 86 -0.73 10.58 -25.07
C SER A 86 -1.81 11.61 -24.76
N ASP A 87 -2.13 12.48 -25.73
CA ASP A 87 -3.21 13.46 -25.60
C ASP A 87 -4.54 12.80 -25.19
N ASP A 88 -4.87 11.65 -25.77
CA ASP A 88 -6.07 10.89 -25.42
C ASP A 88 -6.04 10.38 -23.97
N GLN A 89 -4.88 9.96 -23.47
CA GLN A 89 -4.72 9.54 -22.07
C GLN A 89 -4.86 10.72 -21.12
N VAL A 90 -4.34 11.89 -21.49
CA VAL A 90 -4.51 13.13 -20.72
C VAL A 90 -5.99 13.53 -20.68
N LEU A 91 -6.65 13.57 -21.84
CA LEU A 91 -8.08 13.88 -21.95
C LEU A 91 -8.94 12.89 -21.17
N GLY A 92 -8.59 11.60 -21.19
CA GLY A 92 -9.24 10.57 -20.39
C GLY A 92 -9.10 10.82 -18.89
N ALA A 93 -7.90 11.18 -18.42
CA ALA A 93 -7.66 11.50 -17.00
C ALA A 93 -8.44 12.76 -16.56
N LEU A 94 -8.55 13.77 -17.42
CA LEU A 94 -9.34 14.98 -17.15
C LEU A 94 -10.83 14.65 -16.98
N LYS A 95 -11.40 13.87 -17.89
CA LYS A 95 -12.81 13.42 -17.80
C LYS A 95 -13.07 12.59 -16.54
N ALA A 96 -12.13 11.71 -16.18
CA ALA A 96 -12.22 10.93 -14.95
C ALA A 96 -12.20 11.82 -13.70
N SER A 97 -11.33 12.85 -13.69
CA SER A 97 -11.26 13.82 -12.59
C SER A 97 -12.55 14.64 -12.47
N GLU A 98 -13.13 15.08 -13.59
CA GLU A 98 -14.40 15.81 -13.61
C GLU A 98 -15.54 14.96 -13.05
N SER A 99 -15.63 13.69 -13.48
CA SER A 99 -16.63 12.76 -12.97
C SER A 99 -16.48 12.52 -11.46
N ALA A 100 -15.25 12.31 -10.98
CA ALA A 100 -15.00 12.05 -9.56
C ALA A 100 -15.24 13.30 -8.68
N PHE A 101 -15.07 14.50 -9.23
CA PHE A 101 -15.26 15.76 -8.51
C PHE A 101 -16.69 15.93 -7.99
N VAL A 102 -17.70 15.51 -8.75
CA VAL A 102 -19.11 15.65 -8.35
C VAL A 102 -19.39 14.89 -7.05
N ASP A 103 -19.01 13.62 -7.00
CA ASP A 103 -19.22 12.78 -5.81
C ASP A 103 -18.35 13.24 -4.63
N TRP A 104 -17.08 13.55 -4.89
CA TRP A 104 -16.14 13.99 -3.86
C TRP A 104 -16.50 15.34 -3.24
N GLY A 105 -16.99 16.27 -4.07
CA GLY A 105 -17.46 17.59 -3.65
C GLY A 105 -18.66 17.49 -2.73
N ASN A 106 -19.64 16.65 -3.10
CA ASN A 106 -20.89 16.44 -2.35
C ASN A 106 -20.74 15.56 -1.10
N GLY A 107 -19.65 14.78 -0.98
CA GLY A 107 -19.44 13.83 0.12
C GLY A 107 -19.24 14.41 1.53
N GLY A 108 -19.25 15.74 1.69
CA GLY A 108 -19.12 16.41 2.98
C GLY A 108 -17.73 16.27 3.62
N PHE A 109 -17.56 16.78 4.85
CA PHE A 109 -16.24 16.91 5.46
C PHE A 109 -15.68 15.61 6.05
N SER A 110 -16.51 14.80 6.72
CA SER A 110 -16.03 13.63 7.47
C SER A 110 -15.25 12.63 6.59
N PRO A 111 -15.74 12.23 5.41
CA PRO A 111 -14.99 11.30 4.56
C PRO A 111 -13.67 11.88 4.07
N ARG A 112 -13.63 13.20 3.79
CA ARG A 112 -12.40 13.89 3.35
C ARG A 112 -11.34 13.91 4.45
N ARG A 113 -11.75 14.19 5.70
CA ARG A 113 -10.89 14.09 6.88
C ARG A 113 -10.27 12.70 7.00
N ASP A 114 -11.08 11.66 6.87
CA ASP A 114 -10.63 10.28 7.07
C ASP A 114 -9.61 9.87 5.99
N VAL A 115 -9.80 10.32 4.75
CA VAL A 115 -8.82 10.15 3.65
C VAL A 115 -7.52 10.91 3.93
N MET A 116 -7.58 12.17 4.40
CA MET A 116 -6.38 12.95 4.74
C MET A 116 -5.57 12.31 5.88
N ARG A 117 -6.24 11.82 6.93
CA ARG A 117 -5.58 11.08 8.02
C ARG A 117 -4.96 9.77 7.54
N SER A 118 -5.63 9.08 6.62
CA SER A 118 -5.09 7.87 5.99
C SER A 118 -3.84 8.19 5.17
N ALA A 119 -3.83 9.29 4.42
CA ALA A 119 -2.66 9.75 3.67
C ALA A 119 -1.48 10.06 4.60
N ALA A 120 -1.69 10.79 5.70
CA ALA A 120 -0.66 11.04 6.71
C ALA A 120 -0.06 9.75 7.28
N THR A 121 -0.92 8.76 7.57
CA THR A 121 -0.51 7.44 8.07
C THR A 121 0.36 6.70 7.06
N ILE A 122 -0.03 6.70 5.78
CA ILE A 122 0.74 6.06 4.69
C ILE A 122 2.09 6.75 4.50
N LEU A 123 2.12 8.07 4.48
CA LEU A 123 3.36 8.86 4.35
C LEU A 123 4.36 8.48 5.45
N ARG A 124 3.93 8.42 6.72
CA ARG A 124 4.82 8.03 7.83
C ARG A 124 5.24 6.57 7.77
N ARG A 125 4.33 5.67 7.41
CA ARG A 125 4.63 4.25 7.23
C ARG A 125 5.75 4.04 6.20
N ASP A 126 5.68 4.79 5.10
CA ASP A 126 6.56 4.61 3.93
C ASP A 126 7.73 5.60 3.94
N LYS A 127 7.90 6.39 5.01
CA LYS A 127 8.91 7.44 5.14
C LYS A 127 10.33 7.01 4.74
N PRO A 128 10.88 5.88 5.21
CA PRO A 128 12.24 5.48 4.82
C PRO A 128 12.38 5.22 3.31
N PHE A 129 11.33 4.67 2.69
CA PHE A 129 11.30 4.41 1.26
C PHE A 129 11.21 5.72 0.47
N LEU A 130 10.29 6.61 0.86
CA LEU A 130 10.10 7.91 0.19
C LEU A 130 11.34 8.80 0.32
N ALA A 131 11.99 8.83 1.49
CA ALA A 131 13.23 9.57 1.68
C ALA A 131 14.37 9.03 0.79
N ARG A 132 14.46 7.70 0.63
CA ARG A 132 15.43 7.06 -0.27
C ARG A 132 15.16 7.43 -1.72
N LEU A 133 13.89 7.34 -2.16
CA LEU A 133 13.48 7.70 -3.51
C LEU A 133 13.87 9.15 -3.83
N MET A 134 13.56 10.08 -2.94
CA MET A 134 13.94 11.48 -3.11
C MET A 134 15.46 11.69 -3.18
N ALA A 135 16.21 10.94 -2.39
CA ALA A 135 17.67 11.00 -2.42
C ALA A 135 18.24 10.43 -3.72
N ASP A 136 17.62 9.40 -4.29
CA ASP A 136 18.03 8.83 -5.57
C ASP A 136 17.66 9.75 -6.73
N GLU A 137 16.44 10.29 -6.78
CA GLU A 137 16.00 11.12 -7.92
C GLU A 137 16.54 12.55 -7.87
N MET A 138 16.74 13.12 -6.69
CA MET A 138 17.09 14.54 -6.52
C MET A 138 18.43 14.76 -5.81
N GLY A 139 19.07 13.72 -5.26
CA GLY A 139 20.36 13.85 -4.56
C GLY A 139 20.27 14.45 -3.14
N LYS A 140 19.07 14.55 -2.55
CA LYS A 140 18.91 15.14 -1.20
C LYS A 140 19.44 14.21 -0.09
N PRO A 141 20.00 14.73 1.01
CA PRO A 141 20.31 13.94 2.20
C PRO A 141 19.07 13.22 2.76
N LEU A 142 19.25 11.97 3.22
CA LEU A 142 18.14 11.15 3.75
C LEU A 142 17.38 11.83 4.88
N SER A 143 18.09 12.47 5.81
CA SER A 143 17.47 13.19 6.93
C SER A 143 16.56 14.34 6.47
N GLN A 144 16.93 15.04 5.40
CA GLN A 144 16.07 16.07 4.80
C GLN A 144 14.85 15.46 4.12
N GLY A 145 15.02 14.36 3.40
CA GLY A 145 13.91 13.61 2.80
C GLY A 145 12.92 13.11 3.85
N GLU A 146 13.39 12.57 4.97
CA GLU A 146 12.54 12.13 6.08
C GLU A 146 11.76 13.30 6.71
N ALA A 147 12.42 14.44 6.91
CA ALA A 147 11.76 15.65 7.42
C ALA A 147 10.69 16.19 6.45
N GLU A 148 10.93 16.11 5.15
CA GLU A 148 9.96 16.50 4.12
C GLU A 148 8.72 15.60 4.13
N VAL A 149 8.89 14.29 4.25
CA VAL A 149 7.77 13.36 4.41
C VAL A 149 6.94 13.69 5.67
N GLU A 150 7.60 13.96 6.79
CA GLU A 150 6.89 14.34 8.02
C GLU A 150 6.14 15.67 7.88
N LYS A 151 6.72 16.65 7.20
CA LYS A 151 6.03 17.91 6.88
C LYS A 151 4.79 17.69 6.03
N CYS A 152 4.86 16.81 5.03
CA CYS A 152 3.70 16.44 4.21
C CYS A 152 2.62 15.74 5.04
N ALA A 153 3.00 14.76 5.88
CA ALA A 153 2.06 14.05 6.74
C ALA A 153 1.37 14.99 7.74
N TRP A 154 2.13 15.89 8.35
CA TRP A 154 1.60 16.92 9.23
C TRP A 154 0.63 17.86 8.51
N THR A 155 0.95 18.29 7.29
CA THR A 155 0.04 19.11 6.48
C THR A 155 -1.29 18.41 6.22
N CYS A 156 -1.28 17.11 5.92
CA CYS A 156 -2.50 16.32 5.77
C CYS A 156 -3.35 16.31 7.05
N GLU A 157 -2.73 16.13 8.22
CA GLU A 157 -3.43 16.18 9.51
C GLU A 157 -3.98 17.57 9.83
N TYR A 158 -3.21 18.61 9.53
CA TYR A 158 -3.66 19.99 9.72
C TYR A 158 -4.94 20.26 8.94
N TYR A 159 -5.01 19.89 7.65
CA TYR A 159 -6.24 20.04 6.87
C TYR A 159 -7.36 19.10 7.31
N ALA A 160 -7.03 17.91 7.83
CA ALA A 160 -8.03 17.02 8.39
C ALA A 160 -8.72 17.62 9.64
N ASP A 161 -7.99 18.38 10.43
CA ASP A 161 -8.47 18.89 11.72
C ASP A 161 -9.02 20.33 11.66
N ASN A 162 -8.72 21.10 10.59
CA ASN A 162 -9.01 22.54 10.52
C ASN A 162 -9.84 22.98 9.28
N ALA A 163 -10.49 22.06 8.57
CA ALA A 163 -11.27 22.39 7.36
C ALA A 163 -12.79 22.25 7.53
#